data_AF-A0A8J7ZYF7-F1
#
_entry.id   AF-A0A8J7ZYF7-F1
#
_cell.length_a   1.000
_cell.length_b   1.000
_cell.length_c   1.000
_cell.angle_alpha   90.00
_cell.angle_beta   90.00
_cell.angle_gamma   90.00
#
_symmetry.space_group_name_H-M   'P 1'
#
loop_
_entity.id
_entity.type
_entity.pdbx_description
1 polymer ?
#
loop_
_entity_poly.entity_id
_entity_poly.type
_entity_poly.pdbx_seq_one_letter_code
_entity_poly.pdbx_strand_id
1 'polypeptide(L)'
;MADDTTDTETPTRREYVKYGGTVLSAGLLAGCTSDAEQGVGTTRTESEAETDTPTGNGSYSVSMSPTGAVTFDSPPETVFTRLTHHADMAFALGRGDTVTAMHAPDYYSGLWNQFVERLPGVSLDWTGLYSSWEPSKEKLYELDSDIHLADPAWIAKQDNWDQKDFEEIATNISPWFGNSLSDRHAEPPSGWGDYEYYTLWEQFELVAEAFQEQARYEALAAIHDEMRSTIDANLPPESERPSAVMLAAADLDEIYAYTLDNPG
;
A
#
# COMPACT_ATOMS: atom_id res chain seq x y z
N MET A 1 -13.68 -48.85 -35.21
CA MET A 1 -14.59 -48.19 -34.26
C MET A 1 -13.80 -48.08 -32.97
N ALA A 2 -13.35 -46.88 -32.66
CA ALA A 2 -12.37 -46.60 -31.61
C ALA A 2 -12.92 -45.50 -30.69
N ASP A 3 -12.49 -45.60 -29.44
CA ASP A 3 -12.92 -44.90 -28.22
C ASP A 3 -13.10 -43.38 -28.34
N ASP A 4 -14.06 -42.88 -27.57
CA ASP A 4 -14.27 -41.47 -27.26
C ASP A 4 -13.99 -41.25 -25.77
N THR A 5 -12.85 -40.62 -25.47
CA THR A 5 -12.44 -40.18 -24.13
C THR A 5 -12.87 -38.74 -23.93
N THR A 6 -13.76 -38.51 -22.96
CA THR A 6 -14.22 -37.18 -22.54
C THR A 6 -13.17 -36.49 -21.68
N ASP A 7 -12.53 -35.44 -22.19
CA ASP A 7 -11.77 -34.47 -21.40
C ASP A 7 -12.74 -33.54 -20.64
N THR A 8 -12.49 -33.36 -19.35
CA THR A 8 -13.27 -32.49 -18.47
C THR A 8 -12.51 -31.16 -18.34
N GLU A 9 -12.92 -30.12 -19.05
CA GLU A 9 -12.35 -28.78 -18.91
C GLU A 9 -12.83 -28.10 -17.61
N THR A 10 -11.88 -27.61 -16.82
CA THR A 10 -12.13 -26.83 -15.61
C THR A 10 -12.60 -25.40 -15.98
N PRO A 11 -13.71 -24.88 -15.42
CA PRO A 11 -14.21 -23.54 -15.78
C PRO A 11 -13.31 -22.43 -15.22
N THR A 12 -13.02 -21.41 -16.05
CA THR A 12 -12.27 -20.20 -15.65
C THR A 12 -13.21 -19.10 -15.12
N ARG A 13 -12.67 -18.19 -14.28
CA ARG A 13 -13.35 -17.18 -13.42
C ARG A 13 -14.42 -16.27 -14.06
N ARG A 14 -14.70 -16.35 -15.36
CA ARG A 14 -15.54 -15.39 -16.10
C ARG A 14 -17.05 -15.66 -16.12
N GLU A 15 -17.53 -16.72 -15.45
CA GLU A 15 -18.97 -17.05 -15.43
C GLU A 15 -19.73 -16.67 -14.14
N TYR A 16 -19.06 -16.19 -13.09
CA TYR A 16 -19.75 -15.91 -11.82
C TYR A 16 -20.57 -14.60 -11.77
N VAL A 17 -20.37 -13.66 -12.70
CA VAL A 17 -21.02 -12.34 -12.60
C VAL A 17 -22.42 -12.29 -13.24
N LYS A 18 -22.93 -13.38 -13.82
CA LYS A 18 -24.22 -13.32 -14.55
C LYS A 18 -25.48 -13.74 -13.79
N TYR A 19 -25.38 -14.27 -12.58
CA TYR A 19 -26.57 -14.69 -11.83
C TYR A 19 -26.42 -14.48 -10.32
N GLY A 20 -26.89 -13.33 -9.83
CA GLY A 20 -27.01 -13.03 -8.40
C GLY A 20 -28.18 -12.10 -8.13
N GLY A 21 -29.41 -12.61 -8.25
CA GLY A 21 -30.62 -11.88 -7.96
C GLY A 21 -31.05 -11.92 -6.49
N THR A 22 -31.85 -10.93 -6.13
CA THR A 22 -32.77 -10.83 -4.97
C THR A 22 -32.18 -10.62 -3.57
N VAL A 23 -32.33 -9.36 -3.10
CA VAL A 23 -32.24 -8.95 -1.69
C VAL A 23 -33.41 -9.53 -0.91
N LEU A 24 -33.13 -10.35 0.10
CA LEU A 24 -34.06 -10.67 1.19
C LEU A 24 -33.54 -10.06 2.48
N SER A 25 -34.18 -8.99 2.90
CA SER A 25 -34.05 -8.36 4.21
C SER A 25 -34.92 -9.09 5.22
N ALA A 26 -34.30 -9.65 6.26
CA ALA A 26 -34.98 -10.00 7.51
C ALA A 26 -33.98 -9.93 8.67
N GLY A 27 -34.09 -8.88 9.49
CA GLY A 27 -33.52 -8.87 10.82
C GLY A 27 -34.42 -9.63 11.81
N LEU A 28 -33.88 -10.00 12.97
CA LEU A 28 -34.57 -9.91 14.26
C LEU A 28 -33.54 -10.07 15.40
N LEU A 29 -33.73 -9.24 16.42
CA LEU A 29 -32.96 -9.05 17.64
C LEU A 29 -33.19 -10.20 18.64
N ALA A 30 -32.17 -10.55 19.43
CA ALA A 30 -32.38 -11.18 20.74
C ALA A 30 -31.25 -10.78 21.70
N GLY A 31 -31.57 -9.87 22.63
CA GLY A 31 -30.76 -9.61 23.82
C GLY A 31 -31.07 -10.63 24.91
N CYS A 32 -30.04 -11.12 25.58
CA CYS A 32 -30.18 -11.97 26.76
C CYS A 32 -29.81 -11.19 28.02
N THR A 33 -30.81 -11.08 28.89
CA THR A 33 -30.76 -10.57 30.26
C THR A 33 -29.95 -11.51 31.16
N SER A 34 -29.02 -10.97 31.94
CA SER A 34 -28.28 -11.70 32.97
C SER A 34 -29.08 -11.78 34.26
N ASP A 35 -29.39 -13.00 34.70
CA ASP A 35 -29.88 -13.30 36.04
C ASP A 35 -28.84 -14.19 36.73
N ALA A 36 -28.48 -13.83 37.96
CA ALA A 36 -27.39 -14.42 38.72
C ALA A 36 -27.96 -15.01 40.01
N GLU A 37 -27.86 -16.33 40.19
CA GLU A 37 -27.88 -16.94 41.51
C GLU A 37 -27.20 -18.33 41.55
N GLN A 38 -26.67 -18.64 42.73
CA GLN A 38 -25.59 -19.59 43.06
C GLN A 38 -25.96 -21.08 43.00
N GLY A 39 -24.96 -21.93 42.76
CA GLY A 39 -25.02 -23.37 43.08
C GLY A 39 -23.71 -24.13 42.79
N VAL A 40 -23.04 -24.57 43.86
CA VAL A 40 -21.74 -25.27 43.89
C VAL A 40 -21.78 -26.67 43.26
N GLY A 41 -20.72 -27.07 42.54
CA GLY A 41 -20.46 -28.47 42.16
C GLY A 41 -19.22 -28.69 41.29
N THR A 42 -18.11 -29.10 41.89
CA THR A 42 -16.84 -29.49 41.26
C THR A 42 -16.97 -30.67 40.29
N THR A 43 -16.35 -30.62 39.10
CA THR A 43 -15.53 -31.69 38.48
C THR A 43 -14.72 -31.12 37.30
N ARG A 44 -13.42 -31.41 37.30
CA ARG A 44 -12.42 -31.03 36.28
C ARG A 44 -12.43 -32.08 35.17
N THR A 45 -12.64 -31.66 33.93
CA THR A 45 -12.38 -32.47 32.73
C THR A 45 -11.61 -31.59 31.74
N GLU A 46 -10.36 -31.98 31.48
CA GLU A 46 -9.54 -31.44 30.39
C GLU A 46 -10.23 -31.82 29.07
N SER A 47 -10.63 -30.81 28.30
CA SER A 47 -11.00 -30.96 26.90
C SER A 47 -9.94 -30.20 26.11
N GLU A 48 -9.25 -30.92 25.24
CA GLU A 48 -8.30 -30.38 24.27
C GLU A 48 -8.94 -29.21 23.53
N ALA A 49 -8.28 -28.05 23.60
CA ALA A 49 -8.60 -26.92 22.75
C ALA A 49 -8.12 -27.26 21.35
N GLU A 50 -9.04 -27.68 20.49
CA GLU A 50 -8.85 -27.51 19.05
C GLU A 50 -8.75 -26.01 18.81
N THR A 51 -7.54 -25.56 18.46
CA THR A 51 -7.28 -24.20 18.01
C THR A 51 -7.95 -24.02 16.65
N ASP A 52 -9.23 -23.66 16.66
CA ASP A 52 -9.89 -23.08 15.50
C ASP A 52 -9.14 -21.81 15.14
N THR A 53 -8.34 -21.91 14.07
CA THR A 53 -7.72 -20.74 13.45
C THR A 53 -8.84 -19.94 12.81
N PRO A 54 -9.07 -18.67 13.18
CA PRO A 54 -10.09 -17.88 12.52
C PRO A 54 -9.62 -17.61 11.09
N THR A 55 -10.20 -18.33 10.13
CA THR A 55 -10.18 -17.93 8.71
C THR A 55 -10.96 -16.62 8.63
N GLY A 56 -10.25 -15.50 8.61
CA GLY A 56 -10.84 -14.17 8.48
C GLY A 56 -11.50 -14.03 7.11
N ASN A 57 -12.81 -14.29 7.03
CA ASN A 57 -13.61 -14.12 5.82
C ASN A 57 -14.27 -12.72 5.77
N GLY A 58 -13.56 -11.69 6.21
CA GLY A 58 -14.07 -10.31 6.19
C GLY A 58 -13.25 -9.45 5.25
N SER A 59 -13.90 -8.85 4.25
CA SER A 59 -13.30 -7.75 3.52
C SER A 59 -13.08 -6.55 4.44
N TYR A 60 -12.08 -5.74 4.12
CA TYR A 60 -11.75 -4.52 4.87
C TYR A 60 -11.53 -3.37 3.89
N SER A 61 -11.66 -2.15 4.38
CA SER A 61 -11.47 -0.96 3.55
C SER A 61 -10.46 -0.01 4.19
N VAL A 62 -9.63 0.59 3.35
CA VAL A 62 -8.65 1.61 3.73
C VAL A 62 -8.84 2.81 2.82
N SER A 63 -8.69 4.02 3.34
CA SER A 63 -8.94 5.25 2.58
C SER A 63 -7.72 6.13 2.55
N MET A 64 -7.41 6.69 1.37
CA MET A 64 -6.34 7.68 1.18
C MET A 64 -6.78 8.69 0.12
N SER A 65 -6.55 9.98 0.36
CA SER A 65 -6.70 11.00 -0.69
C SER A 65 -5.63 10.81 -1.79
N PRO A 66 -5.98 10.92 -3.09
CA PRO A 66 -7.26 11.39 -3.62
C PRO A 66 -8.23 10.27 -4.02
N THR A 67 -7.83 9.02 -3.87
CA THR A 67 -8.55 7.84 -4.39
C THR A 67 -9.74 7.43 -3.52
N GLY A 68 -9.77 7.87 -2.26
CA GLY A 68 -10.80 7.52 -1.30
C GLY A 68 -10.68 6.08 -0.82
N ALA A 69 -11.80 5.51 -0.38
CA ALA A 69 -11.85 4.17 0.20
C ALA A 69 -11.69 3.08 -0.86
N VAL A 70 -10.74 2.19 -0.63
CA VAL A 70 -10.48 0.97 -1.39
C VAL A 70 -10.84 -0.23 -0.53
N THR A 71 -11.49 -1.24 -1.09
CA THR A 71 -11.88 -2.47 -0.37
C THR A 71 -11.06 -3.66 -0.84
N PHE A 72 -10.56 -4.43 0.12
CA PHE A 72 -9.74 -5.61 -0.09
C PHE A 72 -10.43 -6.83 0.54
N ASP A 73 -10.44 -7.95 -0.17
CA ASP A 73 -10.86 -9.24 0.38
C ASP A 73 -9.72 -9.92 1.15
N SER A 74 -8.48 -9.60 0.79
CA SER A 74 -7.24 -10.04 1.42
C SER A 74 -6.12 -9.03 1.11
N PRO A 75 -5.01 -9.04 1.88
CA PRO A 75 -3.83 -8.26 1.54
C PRO A 75 -3.37 -8.49 0.08
N PRO A 76 -2.94 -7.42 -0.63
CA PRO A 76 -2.48 -7.55 -2.02
C PRO A 76 -1.17 -8.34 -2.09
N GLU A 77 -1.04 -9.18 -3.12
CA GLU A 77 0.13 -10.04 -3.35
C GLU A 77 0.97 -9.57 -4.55
N THR A 78 0.42 -8.70 -5.39
CA THR A 78 1.10 -8.07 -6.53
C THR A 78 0.83 -6.57 -6.55
N VAL A 79 1.88 -5.78 -6.72
CA VAL A 79 1.85 -4.34 -6.44
C VAL A 79 2.54 -3.59 -7.56
N PHE A 80 1.76 -2.83 -8.32
CA PHE A 80 2.34 -1.84 -9.21
C PHE A 80 2.74 -0.62 -8.39
N THR A 81 3.95 -0.11 -8.57
CA THR A 81 4.36 1.19 -8.04
C THR A 81 4.87 2.08 -9.17
N ARG A 82 4.82 3.39 -8.95
CA ARG A 82 5.47 4.38 -9.84
C ARG A 82 6.68 5.01 -9.17
N LEU A 83 6.44 5.78 -8.11
CA LEU A 83 7.49 6.44 -7.36
C LEU A 83 8.06 5.51 -6.29
N THR A 84 9.34 5.68 -5.99
CA THR A 84 10.11 4.72 -5.19
C THR A 84 9.75 4.69 -3.72
N HIS A 85 9.17 5.76 -3.15
CA HIS A 85 8.72 5.74 -1.76
C HIS A 85 7.63 4.68 -1.53
N HIS A 86 6.72 4.45 -2.49
CA HIS A 86 5.72 3.39 -2.37
C HIS A 86 6.33 1.98 -2.45
N ALA A 87 7.34 1.78 -3.32
CA ALA A 87 8.10 0.52 -3.38
C ALA A 87 8.87 0.27 -2.08
N ASP A 88 9.45 1.33 -1.49
CA ASP A 88 10.14 1.27 -0.20
C ASP A 88 9.18 0.95 0.96
N MET A 89 7.98 1.52 0.98
CA MET A 89 6.95 1.17 1.96
C MET A 89 6.59 -0.32 1.88
N ALA A 90 6.33 -0.86 0.68
CA ALA A 90 6.08 -2.30 0.51
C ALA A 90 7.28 -3.14 1.00
N PHE A 91 8.50 -2.75 0.62
CA PHE A 91 9.73 -3.42 1.08
C PHE A 91 9.91 -3.38 2.60
N ALA A 92 9.67 -2.23 3.23
CA ALA A 92 9.77 -2.05 4.68
C ALA A 92 8.80 -2.98 5.45
N LEU A 93 7.63 -3.26 4.87
CA LEU A 93 6.65 -4.22 5.40
C LEU A 93 7.01 -5.70 5.10
N GLY A 94 8.14 -5.95 4.44
CA GLY A 94 8.54 -7.30 4.02
C GLY A 94 7.80 -7.80 2.79
N ARG A 95 7.21 -6.90 2.02
CA ARG A 95 6.48 -7.16 0.77
C ARG A 95 7.26 -6.64 -0.44
N GLY A 96 8.59 -6.54 -0.36
CA GLY A 96 9.42 -6.05 -1.46
C GLY A 96 9.30 -6.90 -2.73
N ASP A 97 9.12 -8.22 -2.56
CA ASP A 97 8.98 -9.18 -3.65
C ASP A 97 7.60 -9.13 -4.35
N THR A 98 6.61 -8.42 -3.77
CA THR A 98 5.30 -8.23 -4.41
C THR A 98 5.33 -7.12 -5.47
N VAL A 99 6.40 -6.31 -5.53
CA VAL A 99 6.51 -5.18 -6.45
C VAL A 99 6.70 -5.70 -7.88
N THR A 100 5.77 -5.38 -8.77
CA THR A 100 5.79 -5.80 -10.19
C THR A 100 6.41 -4.75 -11.11
N ALA A 101 6.40 -3.49 -10.67
CA ALA A 101 6.94 -2.36 -11.39
C ALA A 101 7.33 -1.22 -10.46
N MET A 102 8.35 -0.46 -10.84
CA MET A 102 8.77 0.77 -10.16
C MET A 102 9.59 1.66 -11.09
N HIS A 103 9.78 2.94 -10.74
CA HIS A 103 10.71 3.80 -11.47
C HIS A 103 12.16 3.31 -11.34
N ALA A 104 12.90 3.26 -12.45
CA ALA A 104 14.34 2.99 -12.53
C ALA A 104 14.82 1.76 -11.69
N PRO A 105 14.25 0.57 -11.90
CA PRO A 105 14.43 -0.59 -11.03
C PRO A 105 15.89 -0.99 -10.82
N ASP A 106 16.70 -1.05 -11.87
CA ASP A 106 18.12 -1.43 -11.74
C ASP A 106 18.92 -0.42 -10.91
N TYR A 107 18.62 0.87 -11.05
CA TYR A 107 19.26 1.93 -10.27
C TYR A 107 18.89 1.80 -8.78
N TYR A 108 17.60 1.66 -8.48
CA TYR A 108 17.13 1.60 -7.10
C TYR A 108 17.44 0.27 -6.41
N SER A 109 17.45 -0.85 -7.15
CA SER A 109 17.98 -2.13 -6.67
C SER A 109 19.42 -1.97 -6.19
N GLY A 110 20.29 -1.37 -7.02
CA GLY A 110 21.68 -1.11 -6.64
C GLY A 110 21.82 -0.12 -5.48
N LEU A 111 20.98 0.92 -5.43
CA LEU A 111 21.00 1.93 -4.36
C LEU A 111 20.57 1.34 -3.01
N TRP A 112 19.44 0.63 -2.95
CA TRP A 112 18.94 0.05 -1.70
C TRP A 112 19.87 -1.02 -1.15
N ASN A 113 20.50 -1.82 -2.03
CA ASN A 113 21.48 -2.83 -1.63
C ASN A 113 22.71 -2.23 -0.92
N GLN A 114 23.01 -0.94 -1.07
CA GLN A 114 24.04 -0.27 -0.26
C GLN A 114 23.66 -0.13 1.23
N PHE A 115 22.36 -0.14 1.55
CA PHE A 115 21.84 -0.03 2.90
C PHE A 115 21.51 -1.40 3.50
N VAL A 116 20.81 -2.24 2.75
CA VAL A 116 20.24 -3.50 3.27
C VAL A 116 21.29 -4.61 3.45
N GLU A 117 22.46 -4.51 2.81
CA GLU A 117 23.58 -5.46 3.01
C GLU A 117 23.99 -5.59 4.49
N ARG A 118 23.75 -4.55 5.30
CA ARG A 118 24.08 -4.53 6.75
C ARG A 118 23.00 -5.18 7.63
N LEU A 119 21.86 -5.56 7.06
CA LEU A 119 20.69 -6.06 7.80
C LEU A 119 20.58 -7.58 7.63
N PRO A 120 20.84 -8.39 8.69
CA PRO A 120 20.74 -9.84 8.59
C PRO A 120 19.34 -10.31 8.20
N GLY A 121 19.26 -11.17 7.18
CA GLY A 121 18.00 -11.75 6.73
C GLY A 121 17.13 -10.82 5.89
N VAL A 122 17.65 -9.67 5.47
CA VAL A 122 16.97 -8.73 4.56
C VAL A 122 17.67 -8.78 3.21
N SER A 123 16.90 -9.03 2.16
CA SER A 123 17.36 -9.03 0.78
C SER A 123 16.37 -8.27 -0.09
N LEU A 124 16.87 -7.69 -1.18
CA LEU A 124 16.06 -6.97 -2.15
C LEU A 124 16.57 -7.21 -3.56
N ASP A 125 15.68 -7.61 -4.45
CA ASP A 125 15.95 -7.69 -5.88
C ASP A 125 14.80 -7.09 -6.68
N TRP A 126 15.04 -5.91 -7.25
CA TRP A 126 14.12 -5.25 -8.18
C TRP A 126 14.66 -5.27 -9.61
N THR A 127 15.77 -5.96 -9.87
CA THR A 127 16.38 -5.98 -11.20
C THR A 127 15.44 -6.61 -12.22
N GLY A 128 15.32 -5.97 -13.38
CA GLY A 128 14.46 -6.47 -14.47
C GLY A 128 12.96 -6.23 -14.29
N LEU A 129 12.50 -5.58 -13.21
CA LEU A 129 11.11 -5.11 -13.12
C LEU A 129 10.78 -4.09 -14.22
N TYR A 130 9.50 -3.89 -14.50
CA TYR A 130 9.08 -2.88 -15.46
C TYR A 130 9.36 -1.46 -14.93
N SER A 131 10.03 -0.64 -15.74
CA SER A 131 10.29 0.78 -15.41
C SER A 131 9.03 1.63 -15.64
N SER A 132 8.37 2.01 -14.55
CA SER A 132 7.02 2.59 -14.57
C SER A 132 6.97 4.12 -14.62
N TRP A 133 8.01 4.80 -15.12
CA TRP A 133 7.99 6.27 -15.22
C TRP A 133 6.81 6.78 -16.07
N GLU A 134 6.57 6.13 -17.21
CA GLU A 134 5.47 6.42 -18.14
C GLU A 134 4.77 5.10 -18.49
N PRO A 135 3.91 4.60 -17.59
CA PRO A 135 3.27 3.31 -17.81
C PRO A 135 2.28 3.39 -18.96
N SER A 136 2.28 2.38 -19.85
CA SER A 136 1.20 2.21 -20.82
C SER A 136 0.04 1.43 -20.19
N LYS A 137 -1.18 1.67 -20.65
CA LYS A 137 -2.35 0.92 -20.18
C LYS A 137 -2.19 -0.58 -20.46
N GLU A 138 -1.71 -0.94 -21.65
CA GLU A 138 -1.47 -2.33 -22.04
C GLU A 138 -0.52 -3.02 -21.06
N LYS A 139 0.52 -2.31 -20.58
CA LYS A 139 1.43 -2.86 -19.59
C LYS A 139 0.76 -3.04 -18.24
N LEU A 140 -0.11 -2.13 -17.80
CA LEU A 140 -0.88 -2.34 -16.57
C LEU A 140 -1.78 -3.58 -16.68
N TYR A 141 -2.46 -3.77 -17.81
CA TYR A 141 -3.25 -4.98 -18.07
C TYR A 141 -2.41 -6.26 -18.09
N GLU A 142 -1.16 -6.19 -18.57
CA GLU A 142 -0.24 -7.32 -18.56
C GLU A 142 0.27 -7.66 -17.15
N LEU A 143 0.55 -6.62 -16.34
CA LEU A 143 1.03 -6.79 -14.97
C LEU A 143 -0.08 -7.27 -14.02
N ASP A 144 -1.34 -6.90 -14.29
CA ASP A 144 -2.55 -7.33 -13.57
C ASP A 144 -2.37 -7.33 -12.04
N SER A 145 -1.78 -6.26 -11.52
CA SER A 145 -1.42 -6.18 -10.10
C SER A 145 -2.66 -5.95 -9.22
N ASP A 146 -2.69 -6.53 -8.02
CA ASP A 146 -3.82 -6.42 -7.08
C ASP A 146 -4.08 -4.99 -6.60
N ILE A 147 -3.07 -4.12 -6.69
CA ILE A 147 -3.14 -2.71 -6.32
C ILE A 147 -2.12 -1.88 -7.12
N HIS A 148 -2.50 -0.63 -7.43
CA HIS A 148 -1.58 0.38 -7.93
C HIS A 148 -1.21 1.35 -6.80
N LEU A 149 -0.06 1.15 -6.14
CA LEU A 149 0.50 2.11 -5.19
C LEU A 149 1.14 3.29 -5.91
N ALA A 150 0.27 4.18 -6.40
CA ALA A 150 0.64 5.38 -7.12
C ALA A 150 -0.49 6.41 -7.03
N ASP A 151 -0.11 7.69 -6.97
CA ASP A 151 -1.05 8.80 -6.96
C ASP A 151 -1.53 9.13 -8.40
N PRO A 152 -2.81 8.94 -8.72
CA PRO A 152 -3.32 9.25 -10.05
C PRO A 152 -3.39 10.75 -10.33
N ALA A 153 -3.53 11.62 -9.32
CA ALA A 153 -3.48 13.08 -9.51
C ALA A 153 -2.06 13.54 -9.88
N TRP A 154 -1.03 12.93 -9.29
CA TRP A 154 0.36 13.16 -9.67
C TRP A 154 0.65 12.71 -11.11
N ILE A 155 0.14 11.55 -11.53
CA ILE A 155 0.31 11.06 -12.91
C ILE A 155 -0.43 11.98 -13.90
N ALA A 156 -1.65 12.40 -13.58
CA ALA A 156 -2.43 13.34 -14.40
C ALA A 156 -1.69 14.68 -14.59
N LYS A 157 -0.99 15.16 -13.56
CA LYS A 157 -0.22 16.42 -13.61
C LYS A 157 0.95 16.38 -14.59
N GLN A 158 1.43 15.19 -14.93
CA GLN A 158 2.50 15.00 -15.91
C GLN A 158 1.98 14.96 -17.36
N ASP A 159 0.76 15.46 -17.60
CA ASP A 159 0.06 15.53 -18.91
C ASP A 159 -0.11 14.19 -19.64
N ASN A 160 0.02 13.06 -18.94
CA ASN A 160 -0.01 11.75 -19.57
C ASN A 160 -1.45 11.23 -19.74
N TRP A 161 -2.30 11.31 -18.72
CA TRP A 161 -3.57 10.58 -18.63
C TRP A 161 -4.70 11.47 -18.10
N ASP A 162 -5.94 11.21 -18.52
CA ASP A 162 -7.14 11.88 -17.99
C ASP A 162 -7.88 11.03 -16.94
N GLN A 163 -8.90 11.59 -16.30
CA GLN A 163 -9.67 10.91 -15.23
C GLN A 163 -10.33 9.61 -15.71
N LYS A 164 -10.76 9.54 -16.97
CA LYS A 164 -11.38 8.33 -17.53
C LYS A 164 -10.37 7.22 -17.71
N ASP A 165 -9.12 7.57 -18.03
CA ASP A 165 -8.03 6.60 -18.09
C ASP A 165 -7.79 5.95 -16.73
N PHE A 166 -7.81 6.71 -15.63
CA PHE A 166 -7.67 6.17 -14.28
C PHE A 166 -8.88 5.33 -13.85
N GLU A 167 -10.10 5.79 -14.17
CA GLU A 167 -11.34 5.03 -13.90
C GLU A 167 -11.38 3.70 -14.65
N GLU A 168 -10.91 3.68 -15.90
CA GLU A 168 -10.81 2.45 -16.70
C GLU A 168 -9.91 1.42 -16.01
N ILE A 169 -8.70 1.84 -15.62
CA ILE A 169 -7.74 0.95 -14.97
C ILE A 169 -8.24 0.49 -13.60
N ALA A 170 -8.82 1.40 -12.80
CA ALA A 170 -9.39 1.05 -11.51
C ALA A 170 -10.53 0.03 -11.61
N THR A 171 -11.33 0.11 -12.68
CA THR A 171 -12.48 -0.78 -12.90
C THR A 171 -12.08 -2.14 -13.46
N ASN A 172 -11.13 -2.16 -14.39
CA ASN A 172 -10.81 -3.36 -15.16
C ASN A 172 -9.64 -4.17 -14.62
N ILE A 173 -8.79 -3.56 -13.78
CA ILE A 173 -7.59 -4.18 -13.22
C ILE A 173 -7.68 -4.15 -11.70
N SER A 174 -7.36 -3.01 -11.10
CA SER A 174 -7.29 -2.85 -9.65
C SER A 174 -7.23 -1.38 -9.23
N PRO A 175 -7.64 -1.07 -7.99
CA PRO A 175 -7.69 0.30 -7.48
C PRO A 175 -6.32 1.00 -7.46
N TRP A 176 -6.36 2.32 -7.59
CA TRP A 176 -5.25 3.20 -7.25
C TRP A 176 -5.27 3.51 -5.75
N PHE A 177 -4.10 3.54 -5.12
CA PHE A 177 -3.96 3.86 -3.71
C PHE A 177 -2.60 4.53 -3.47
N GLY A 178 -2.56 5.86 -3.47
CA GLY A 178 -1.32 6.58 -3.26
C GLY A 178 -1.51 8.09 -3.24
N ASN A 179 -0.52 8.76 -2.66
CA ASN A 179 -0.47 10.21 -2.52
C ASN A 179 0.96 10.67 -2.83
N SER A 180 1.16 11.64 -3.72
CA SER A 180 2.50 12.04 -4.14
C SER A 180 2.64 13.53 -4.38
N LEU A 181 1.60 14.32 -4.12
CA LEU A 181 1.65 15.78 -4.12
C LEU A 181 1.97 16.36 -2.73
N SER A 182 2.09 15.52 -1.70
CA SER A 182 2.36 15.94 -0.32
C SER A 182 3.76 16.49 -0.07
N ASP A 183 4.77 16.10 -0.84
CA ASP A 183 6.17 16.54 -0.61
C ASP A 183 6.36 18.06 -0.70
N ARG A 184 5.47 18.75 -1.41
CA ARG A 184 5.48 20.20 -1.62
C ARG A 184 4.13 20.86 -1.45
N HIS A 185 3.16 20.12 -0.91
CA HIS A 185 1.74 20.49 -0.95
C HIS A 185 1.33 21.03 -2.34
N ALA A 186 1.71 20.30 -3.39
CA ALA A 186 1.58 20.76 -4.75
C ALA A 186 0.12 20.67 -5.20
N GLU A 187 -0.41 21.74 -5.80
CA GLU A 187 -1.81 21.77 -6.22
C GLU A 187 -2.12 20.62 -7.21
N PRO A 188 -3.18 19.83 -6.98
CA PRO A 188 -3.60 18.80 -7.92
C PRO A 188 -4.20 19.40 -9.20
N PRO A 189 -4.21 18.65 -10.32
CA PRO A 189 -4.95 19.06 -11.50
C PRO A 189 -6.45 19.22 -11.21
N SER A 190 -7.13 20.03 -12.02
CA SER A 190 -8.59 20.20 -11.90
C SER A 190 -9.32 18.86 -12.05
N GLY A 191 -10.35 18.62 -11.23
CA GLY A 191 -11.15 17.39 -11.28
C GLY A 191 -10.79 16.37 -10.20
N TRP A 192 -9.63 16.56 -9.57
CA TRP A 192 -9.28 15.92 -8.31
C TRP A 192 -9.81 16.83 -7.19
N GLY A 193 -10.67 16.29 -6.31
CA GLY A 193 -11.40 17.04 -5.28
C GLY A 193 -10.49 17.64 -4.20
N ASP A 194 -11.02 17.80 -2.98
CA ASP A 194 -10.21 18.25 -1.85
C ASP A 194 -9.09 17.22 -1.58
N TYR A 195 -7.85 17.61 -1.86
CA TYR A 195 -6.68 16.76 -1.72
C TYR A 195 -6.11 16.92 -0.31
N GLU A 196 -6.12 15.83 0.45
CA GLU A 196 -5.42 15.77 1.74
C GLU A 196 -3.93 15.52 1.51
N TYR A 197 -3.11 16.26 2.25
CA TYR A 197 -1.66 16.10 2.26
C TYR A 197 -1.24 15.32 3.51
N TYR A 198 -0.46 14.27 3.30
CA TYR A 198 0.02 13.36 4.33
C TYR A 198 1.53 13.41 4.40
N THR A 199 2.07 13.41 5.62
CA THR A 199 3.49 13.12 5.84
C THR A 199 3.85 11.73 5.33
N LEU A 200 5.14 11.48 5.09
CA LEU A 200 5.62 10.17 4.64
C LEU A 200 5.17 9.02 5.56
N TRP A 201 5.14 9.24 6.88
CA TRP A 201 4.77 8.22 7.86
C TRP A 201 3.26 7.99 7.97
N GLU A 202 2.43 9.01 7.74
CA GLU A 202 0.97 8.84 7.64
C GLU A 202 0.60 8.04 6.37
N GLN A 203 1.27 8.32 5.25
CA GLN A 203 1.11 7.50 4.04
C GLN A 203 1.54 6.06 4.30
N PHE A 204 2.66 5.87 5.00
CA PHE A 204 3.17 4.54 5.31
C PHE A 204 2.22 3.75 6.22
N GLU A 205 1.57 4.39 7.19
CA GLU A 205 0.55 3.77 8.05
C GLU A 205 -0.61 3.22 7.21
N LEU A 206 -1.16 4.04 6.32
CA LEU A 206 -2.26 3.65 5.44
C LEU A 206 -1.86 2.52 4.47
N VAL A 207 -0.62 2.53 3.96
CA VAL A 207 -0.10 1.41 3.15
C VAL A 207 0.02 0.16 4.02
N ALA A 208 0.50 0.26 5.25
CA ALA A 208 0.57 -0.87 6.18
C ALA A 208 -0.82 -1.44 6.51
N GLU A 209 -1.85 -0.58 6.62
CA GLU A 209 -3.23 -1.03 6.73
C GLU A 209 -3.69 -1.83 5.51
N ALA A 210 -3.35 -1.37 4.29
CA ALA A 210 -3.70 -2.08 3.06
C ALA A 210 -3.07 -3.49 3.01
N PHE A 211 -1.84 -3.65 3.50
CA PHE A 211 -1.17 -4.96 3.58
C PHE A 211 -1.50 -5.77 4.84
N GLN A 212 -2.26 -5.22 5.79
CA GLN A 212 -2.45 -5.79 7.14
C GLN A 212 -1.12 -6.06 7.89
N GLU A 213 -0.15 -5.15 7.73
CA GLU A 213 1.19 -5.23 8.32
C GLU A 213 1.42 -4.11 9.36
N GLN A 214 0.38 -3.67 10.06
CA GLN A 214 0.43 -2.55 11.00
C GLN A 214 1.45 -2.79 12.14
N ALA A 215 1.57 -4.03 12.63
CA ALA A 215 2.56 -4.35 13.68
C ALA A 215 4.00 -4.10 13.23
N ARG A 216 4.29 -4.28 11.93
CA ARG A 216 5.61 -4.02 11.36
C ARG A 216 5.83 -2.52 11.14
N TYR A 217 4.80 -1.81 10.70
CA TYR A 217 4.80 -0.35 10.66
C TYR A 217 5.08 0.24 12.05
N GLU A 218 4.34 -0.16 13.09
CA GLU A 218 4.49 0.35 14.45
C GLU A 218 5.93 0.15 14.99
N ALA A 219 6.54 -0.99 14.68
CA ALA A 219 7.92 -1.26 15.07
C ALA A 219 8.93 -0.30 14.39
N LEU A 220 8.72 0.02 13.11
CA LEU A 220 9.56 0.97 12.37
C LEU A 220 9.29 2.43 12.81
N ALA A 221 8.03 2.77 13.04
CA ALA A 221 7.62 4.09 13.52
C ALA A 221 8.23 4.38 14.90
N ALA A 222 8.26 3.40 15.79
CA ALA A 222 8.90 3.54 17.10
C ALA A 222 10.40 3.89 17.01
N ILE A 223 11.13 3.28 16.06
CA ILE A 223 12.55 3.59 15.81
C ILE A 223 12.69 5.03 15.29
N HIS A 224 11.82 5.43 14.36
CA HIS A 224 11.80 6.78 13.84
C HIS A 224 11.52 7.82 14.93
N ASP A 225 10.54 7.57 15.78
CA ASP A 225 10.15 8.48 16.86
C ASP A 225 11.23 8.59 17.92
N GLU A 226 11.91 7.49 18.26
CA GLU A 226 13.09 7.52 19.14
C GLU A 226 14.23 8.35 18.54
N MET A 227 14.51 8.16 17.25
CA MET A 227 15.52 8.95 16.53
C MET A 227 15.16 10.44 16.53
N ARG A 228 13.92 10.79 16.21
CA ARG A 228 13.45 12.19 16.18
C ARG A 228 13.49 12.82 17.56
N SER A 229 13.03 12.10 18.59
CA SER A 229 13.11 12.54 19.98
C SER A 229 14.55 12.81 20.42
N THR A 230 15.47 11.92 20.03
CA THR A 230 16.91 12.09 20.30
C THR A 230 17.46 13.34 19.61
N ILE A 231 17.11 13.59 18.36
CA ILE A 231 17.53 14.78 17.63
C ILE A 231 16.99 16.04 18.32
N ASP A 232 15.68 16.09 18.59
CA ASP A 232 15.00 17.26 19.15
C ASP A 232 15.54 17.63 20.54
N ALA A 233 15.82 16.64 21.38
CA ALA A 233 16.41 16.84 22.71
C ALA A 233 17.83 17.44 22.67
N ASN A 234 18.54 17.30 21.55
CA ASN A 234 19.92 17.74 21.39
C ASN A 234 20.06 18.93 20.42
N LEU A 235 18.96 19.54 19.98
CA LEU A 235 19.02 20.72 19.11
C LEU A 235 19.66 21.90 19.85
N PRO A 236 20.53 22.68 19.17
CA PRO A 236 21.01 23.93 19.73
C PRO A 236 19.86 24.94 19.87
N PRO A 237 20.06 26.00 20.68
CA PRO A 237 19.12 27.12 20.74
C PRO A 237 18.78 27.62 19.34
N GLU A 238 17.54 28.08 19.13
CA GLU A 238 17.05 28.48 17.81
C GLU A 238 17.96 29.53 17.14
N SER A 239 18.51 30.46 17.91
CA SER A 239 19.45 31.48 17.44
C SER A 239 20.80 30.95 16.95
N GLU A 240 21.14 29.70 17.27
CA GLU A 240 22.39 29.02 16.90
C GLU A 240 22.18 27.94 15.83
N ARG A 241 20.93 27.69 15.42
CA ARG A 241 20.63 26.68 14.38
C ARG A 241 21.11 27.18 13.01
N PRO A 242 21.88 26.37 12.26
CA PRO A 242 22.36 26.76 10.94
C PRO A 242 21.23 26.78 9.91
N SER A 243 21.29 27.69 8.96
CA SER A 243 20.52 27.59 7.72
C SER A 243 21.22 26.63 6.77
N ALA A 244 20.46 25.72 6.14
CA ALA A 244 20.99 24.74 5.22
C ALA A 244 20.20 24.75 3.89
N VAL A 245 20.89 24.42 2.81
CA VAL A 245 20.35 24.21 1.47
C VAL A 245 20.98 22.95 0.91
N MET A 246 20.20 22.11 0.24
CA MET A 246 20.74 20.97 -0.49
C MET A 246 21.00 21.38 -1.94
N LEU A 247 22.23 21.17 -2.40
CA LEU A 247 22.62 21.35 -3.79
C LEU A 247 22.87 19.99 -4.42
N ALA A 248 22.16 19.70 -5.50
CA ALA A 248 22.43 18.55 -6.36
C ALA A 248 22.86 19.06 -7.73
N ALA A 249 23.93 18.50 -8.28
CA ALA A 249 24.47 18.89 -9.58
C ALA A 249 24.84 17.62 -10.34
N ALA A 250 24.19 17.37 -11.48
CA ALA A 250 24.59 16.31 -12.39
C ALA A 250 25.84 16.74 -13.17
N ASP A 251 25.91 18.03 -13.52
CA ASP A 251 27.10 18.75 -13.97
C ASP A 251 27.07 20.19 -13.41
N LEU A 252 28.12 20.98 -13.67
CA LEU A 252 28.22 22.34 -13.13
C LEU A 252 27.33 23.36 -13.87
N ASP A 253 26.73 22.99 -15.00
CA ASP A 253 25.84 23.83 -15.79
C ASP A 253 24.36 23.63 -15.35
N GLU A 254 24.02 22.47 -14.75
CA GLU A 254 22.71 22.13 -14.19
C GLU A 254 22.79 21.90 -12.68
N ILE A 255 22.68 22.99 -11.91
CA ILE A 255 22.61 22.97 -10.44
C ILE A 255 21.15 23.07 -9.98
N TYR A 256 20.69 22.05 -9.26
CA TYR A 256 19.43 22.04 -8.55
C TYR A 256 19.64 22.45 -7.10
N ALA A 257 18.94 23.49 -6.67
CA ALA A 257 18.92 23.93 -5.28
C ALA A 257 17.57 23.61 -4.64
N TYR A 258 17.62 22.93 -3.50
CA TYR A 258 16.44 22.55 -2.72
C TYR A 258 16.51 23.22 -1.36
N THR A 259 15.51 24.03 -1.07
CA THR A 259 15.29 24.53 0.28
C THR A 259 14.75 23.40 1.16
N LEU A 260 15.09 23.44 2.45
CA LEU A 260 14.77 22.36 3.41
C LEU A 260 13.58 22.73 4.30
N ASP A 261 12.89 23.82 3.99
CA ASP A 261 11.78 24.42 4.74
C ASP A 261 10.48 24.47 3.92
N ASN A 262 10.43 23.80 2.76
CA ASN A 262 9.19 23.67 2.02
C ASN A 262 8.16 22.85 2.84
N PRO A 263 6.87 23.17 2.74
CA PRO A 263 5.82 22.39 3.39
C PRO A 263 5.71 21.00 2.73
N GLY A 264 5.78 19.95 3.55
CA GLY A 264 5.70 18.55 3.13
C GLY A 264 6.56 17.62 3.98
#